data_AF-A0A0G0E3V5-F1
#
_entry.id   AF-A0A0G0E3V5-F1
#
_cell.length_a   1.000
_cell.length_b   1.000
_cell.length_c   1.000
_cell.angle_alpha   90.00
_cell.angle_beta   90.00
_cell.angle_gamma   90.00
#
_symmetry.space_group_name_H-M   'P 1'
#
loop_
_entity.id
_entity.type
_entity.pdbx_description
1 polymer ?
#
loop_
_entity_poly.entity_id
_entity_poly.type
_entity_poly.pdbx_seq_one_letter_code
_entity_poly.pdbx_strand_id
1 'polypeptide(L)'
;MDYIKIPNNETIEKTIGALKNHGIDVIFVENKEQALKEILKNVPEGSKIMNGSSTTLIQVGFAEILKSGNHKWKNLHEKILKEKDYGKQSDLRRRALTETDYFLASVNAITEDGKLVAVDFSGSRVGALPFAAKNVLIVAGANKIVADLEEAFARIQNYLWYEKRFWQVGNY
;
A
#
# COMPACT_ATOMS: atom_id res chain seq x y z
N MET A 1 -16.02 -10.07 -14.00
CA MET A 1 -14.56 -10.26 -13.92
C MET A 1 -14.22 -10.91 -12.61
N ASP A 2 -13.26 -11.84 -12.62
CA ASP A 2 -12.74 -12.47 -11.42
C ASP A 2 -11.53 -11.67 -10.92
N TYR A 3 -11.76 -10.75 -9.98
CA TYR A 3 -10.74 -9.83 -9.45
C TYR A 3 -9.78 -10.47 -8.43
N ILE A 4 -9.90 -11.79 -8.20
CA ILE A 4 -8.95 -12.59 -7.43
C ILE A 4 -8.10 -13.51 -8.31
N LYS A 5 -8.41 -13.60 -9.61
CA LYS A 5 -7.62 -14.37 -10.57
C LYS A 5 -6.21 -13.82 -10.67
N ILE A 6 -5.23 -14.73 -10.60
CA ILE A 6 -3.83 -14.41 -10.83
C ILE A 6 -3.58 -14.48 -12.35
N PRO A 7 -2.96 -13.45 -12.98
CA PRO A 7 -2.56 -13.51 -14.38
C PRO A 7 -1.53 -14.61 -14.64
N ASN A 8 -1.32 -14.95 -15.91
CA ASN A 8 -0.25 -15.87 -16.28
C ASN A 8 1.14 -15.21 -16.09
N ASN A 9 2.20 -16.01 -16.14
CA ASN A 9 3.56 -15.52 -15.96
C ASN A 9 3.98 -14.50 -17.02
N GLU A 10 3.53 -14.65 -18.25
CA GLU A 10 3.83 -13.72 -19.34
C GLU A 10 3.29 -12.30 -19.05
N THR A 11 2.04 -12.19 -18.60
CA THR A 11 1.45 -10.92 -18.17
C THR A 11 2.20 -10.32 -16.99
N ILE A 12 2.59 -11.15 -16.01
CA ILE A 12 3.36 -10.70 -14.84
C ILE A 12 4.72 -10.13 -15.28
N GLU A 13 5.46 -10.86 -16.10
CA GLU A 13 6.79 -10.45 -16.60
C GLU A 13 6.71 -9.16 -17.44
N LYS A 14 5.70 -9.07 -18.33
CA LYS A 14 5.41 -7.85 -19.10
C LYS A 14 5.16 -6.66 -18.17
N THR A 15 4.33 -6.84 -17.14
CA THR A 15 4.00 -5.79 -16.17
C THR A 15 5.23 -5.35 -15.38
N ILE A 16 6.08 -6.31 -14.96
CA ILE A 16 7.36 -6.02 -14.29
C ILE A 16 8.26 -5.18 -15.21
N GLY A 17 8.37 -5.55 -16.49
CA GLY A 17 9.13 -4.79 -17.47
C GLY A 17 8.61 -3.36 -17.63
N ALA A 18 7.30 -3.18 -17.71
CA ALA A 18 6.68 -1.85 -17.81
C ALA A 18 6.92 -0.99 -16.56
N LEU A 19 6.79 -1.57 -15.36
CA LEU A 19 7.11 -0.87 -14.11
C LEU A 19 8.57 -0.40 -14.06
N LYS A 20 9.51 -1.27 -14.46
CA LYS A 20 10.94 -0.93 -14.53
C LYS A 20 11.21 0.20 -15.54
N ASN A 21 10.52 0.18 -16.69
CA ASN A 21 10.61 1.26 -17.68
C ASN A 21 10.08 2.61 -17.16
N HIS A 22 9.18 2.58 -16.16
CA HIS A 22 8.73 3.76 -15.44
C HIS A 22 9.60 4.13 -14.22
N GLY A 23 10.78 3.52 -14.07
CA GLY A 23 11.69 3.79 -12.97
C GLY A 23 11.25 3.20 -11.63
N ILE A 24 10.35 2.20 -11.65
CA ILE A 24 9.90 1.49 -10.45
C ILE A 24 10.66 0.17 -10.34
N ASP A 25 11.49 0.04 -9.31
CA ASP A 25 12.14 -1.22 -8.99
C ASP A 25 11.12 -2.26 -8.51
N VAL A 26 11.24 -3.49 -9.00
CA VAL A 26 10.31 -4.58 -8.69
C VAL A 26 11.06 -5.81 -8.20
N ILE A 27 10.63 -6.31 -7.04
CA ILE A 27 11.04 -7.60 -6.49
C ILE A 27 9.82 -8.52 -6.55
N PHE A 28 9.90 -9.54 -7.41
CA PHE A 28 8.86 -10.58 -7.50
C PHE A 28 9.16 -11.71 -6.50
N VAL A 29 8.12 -12.16 -5.81
CA VAL A 29 8.20 -13.20 -4.78
C VAL A 29 7.01 -14.15 -4.90
N GLU A 30 7.21 -15.41 -4.54
CA GLU A 30 6.23 -16.48 -4.72
C GLU A 30 5.15 -16.51 -3.64
N ASN A 31 5.45 -15.96 -2.46
CA ASN A 31 4.56 -16.04 -1.31
C ASN A 31 4.75 -14.89 -0.32
N LYS A 32 3.81 -14.82 0.63
CA LYS A 32 3.72 -13.77 1.63
C LYS A 32 4.92 -13.76 2.60
N GLU A 33 5.50 -14.93 2.88
CA GLU A 33 6.67 -15.07 3.76
C GLU A 33 7.92 -14.45 3.11
N GLN A 34 8.12 -14.71 1.82
CA GLN A 34 9.18 -14.08 1.03
C GLN A 34 8.96 -12.56 0.91
N ALA A 35 7.72 -12.11 0.72
CA ALA A 35 7.40 -10.68 0.73
C ALA A 35 7.80 -10.02 2.05
N LEU A 36 7.45 -10.63 3.20
CA LEU A 36 7.85 -10.11 4.51
C LEU A 36 9.37 -10.06 4.68
N LYS A 37 10.07 -11.10 4.24
CA LYS A 37 11.54 -11.16 4.30
C LYS A 37 12.17 -10.02 3.50
N GLU A 38 11.66 -9.73 2.30
CA GLU A 38 12.16 -8.63 1.49
C GLU A 38 11.84 -7.26 2.11
N ILE A 39 10.67 -7.08 2.74
CA ILE A 39 10.39 -5.86 3.50
C ILE A 39 11.42 -5.64 4.63
N LEU A 40 11.67 -6.67 5.43
CA LEU A 40 12.60 -6.60 6.58
C LEU A 40 14.04 -6.34 6.13
N LYS A 41 14.43 -6.87 4.97
CA LYS A 41 15.77 -6.71 4.38
C LYS A 41 15.99 -5.31 3.80
N ASN A 42 14.98 -4.75 3.12
CA ASN A 42 15.13 -3.52 2.34
C ASN A 42 14.83 -2.23 3.13
N VAL A 43 14.24 -2.33 4.32
CA VAL A 43 14.02 -1.16 5.19
C VAL A 43 15.09 -1.12 6.30
N PRO A 44 16.07 -0.20 6.24
CA PRO A 44 17.18 -0.16 7.19
C PRO A 44 16.73 -0.01 8.65
N GLU A 45 17.46 -0.63 9.57
CA GLU A 45 17.26 -0.45 11.00
C GLU A 45 17.38 1.04 11.39
N GLY A 46 16.59 1.49 12.37
CA GLY A 46 16.59 2.90 12.82
C GLY A 46 15.81 3.89 11.96
N SER A 47 15.38 3.49 10.75
CA SER A 47 14.57 4.32 9.85
C SER A 47 13.25 4.76 10.49
N LYS A 48 12.79 5.98 10.15
CA LYS A 48 11.42 6.41 10.44
C LYS A 48 10.48 5.79 9.41
N ILE A 49 9.52 5.00 9.89
CA ILE A 49 8.55 4.33 9.03
C ILE A 49 7.14 4.81 9.31
N MET A 50 6.34 4.76 8.27
CA MET A 50 4.89 4.89 8.36
C MET A 50 4.25 3.95 7.35
N ASN A 51 3.06 3.45 7.66
CA ASN A 51 2.30 2.67 6.71
C ASN A 51 0.87 3.19 6.55
N GLY A 52 0.36 3.02 5.34
CA GLY A 52 -1.07 3.13 5.08
C GLY A 52 -1.85 1.94 5.63
N SER A 53 -3.15 2.12 5.83
CA SER A 53 -4.07 0.99 5.97
C SER A 53 -3.98 0.10 4.73
N SER A 54 -3.68 -1.19 4.94
CA SER A 54 -3.45 -2.14 3.85
C SER A 54 -3.72 -3.57 4.30
N THR A 55 -4.75 -4.19 3.72
CA THR A 55 -5.03 -5.63 3.92
C THR A 55 -3.84 -6.48 3.49
N THR A 56 -3.14 -6.10 2.42
CA THR A 56 -1.95 -6.82 1.94
C THR A 56 -0.82 -6.79 2.98
N LEU A 57 -0.57 -5.63 3.61
CA LEU A 57 0.44 -5.53 4.69
C LEU A 57 0.05 -6.35 5.94
N ILE A 58 -1.25 -6.49 6.21
CA ILE A 58 -1.74 -7.37 7.27
C ILE A 58 -1.50 -8.84 6.88
N GLN A 59 -1.87 -9.23 5.66
CA GLN A 59 -1.75 -10.61 5.16
C GLN A 59 -0.30 -11.11 5.10
N VAL A 60 0.66 -10.25 4.73
CA VAL A 60 2.09 -10.60 4.76
C VAL A 60 2.69 -10.58 6.17
N GLY A 61 1.92 -10.22 7.20
CA GLY A 61 2.39 -10.22 8.60
C GLY A 61 3.16 -8.97 9.02
N PHE A 62 3.31 -7.97 8.15
CA PHE A 62 4.01 -6.73 8.47
C PHE A 62 3.33 -5.96 9.61
N ALA A 63 1.99 -5.92 9.61
CA ALA A 63 1.22 -5.26 10.67
C ALA A 63 1.46 -5.88 12.05
N GLU A 64 1.66 -7.20 12.13
CA GLU A 64 1.92 -7.88 13.40
C GLU A 64 3.34 -7.61 13.93
N ILE A 65 4.33 -7.52 13.03
CA ILE A 65 5.68 -7.07 13.40
C ILE A 65 5.61 -5.68 14.07
N LEU A 66 4.90 -4.73 13.45
CA LEU A 66 4.74 -3.39 14.02
C LEU A 66 4.04 -3.40 15.39
N LYS A 67 2.98 -4.20 15.56
CA LYS A 67 2.26 -4.30 16.83
C LYS A 67 3.10 -4.95 17.93
N SER A 68 3.90 -5.95 17.58
CA SER A 68 4.73 -6.66 18.54
C SER A 68 5.85 -5.80 19.11
N GLY A 69 6.22 -4.71 18.44
CA GLY A 69 7.39 -3.89 18.76
C GLY A 69 8.72 -4.61 18.51
N ASN A 70 8.70 -5.84 17.99
CA ASN A 70 9.90 -6.61 17.67
C ASN A 70 10.53 -6.15 16.34
N HIS A 71 10.87 -4.86 16.28
CA HIS A 71 11.55 -4.23 15.16
C HIS A 71 12.41 -3.07 15.65
N LYS A 72 13.39 -2.68 14.84
CA LYS A 72 14.31 -1.58 15.16
C LYS A 72 13.96 -0.26 14.47
N TRP A 73 12.78 -0.17 13.85
CA TRP A 73 12.31 1.06 13.20
C TRP A 73 11.63 2.02 14.17
N LYS A 74 11.63 3.30 13.82
CA LYS A 74 10.85 4.34 14.50
C LYS A 74 9.46 4.42 13.85
N ASN A 75 8.49 3.71 14.43
CA ASN A 75 7.12 3.66 13.92
C ASN A 75 6.36 4.95 14.23
N LEU A 76 6.21 5.83 13.23
CA LEU A 76 5.51 7.11 13.38
C LEU A 76 3.99 6.93 13.59
N HIS A 77 3.45 5.79 13.15
CA HIS A 77 2.02 5.49 13.24
C HIS A 77 1.55 5.32 14.70
N GLU A 78 2.43 4.86 15.60
CA GLU A 78 2.09 4.69 17.02
C GLU A 78 1.67 5.98 17.70
N LYS A 79 2.37 7.08 17.43
CA LYS A 79 2.05 8.39 18.01
C LYS A 79 0.68 8.89 17.53
N ILE A 80 0.35 8.62 16.27
CA ILE A 80 -0.94 8.97 15.68
C ILE A 80 -2.08 8.19 16.36
N LEU A 81 -1.91 6.88 16.57
CA LEU A 81 -2.95 6.03 17.18
C LEU A 81 -3.20 6.31 18.68
N LYS A 82 -2.19 6.84 19.38
CA LYS A 82 -2.29 7.25 20.79
C LYS A 82 -3.08 8.55 20.95
N GLU A 83 -3.05 9.44 19.96
CA GLU A 83 -3.84 10.68 19.96
C GLU A 83 -5.33 10.40 19.73
N LYS A 84 -6.17 10.95 20.61
CA LYS A 84 -7.63 10.76 20.61
C LYS A 84 -8.38 11.96 20.05
N ASP A 85 -7.76 13.14 20.06
CA ASP A 85 -8.30 14.31 19.38
C ASP A 85 -8.15 14.17 17.86
N TYR A 86 -9.27 14.23 17.14
CA TYR A 86 -9.27 14.02 15.69
C TYR A 86 -8.47 15.07 14.92
N GLY A 87 -8.50 16.34 15.34
CA GLY A 87 -7.76 17.42 14.70
C GLY A 87 -6.26 17.23 14.86
N LYS A 88 -5.81 17.04 16.10
CA LYS A 88 -4.39 16.76 16.40
C LYS A 88 -3.90 15.47 15.75
N GLN A 89 -4.73 14.44 15.70
CA GLN A 89 -4.40 13.19 15.01
C GLN A 89 -4.17 13.43 13.51
N SER A 90 -5.03 14.22 12.87
CA SER A 90 -4.86 14.59 11.45
C SER A 90 -3.56 15.36 11.21
N ASP A 91 -3.23 16.31 12.09
CA ASP A 91 -2.00 17.11 12.01
C ASP A 91 -0.74 16.27 12.23
N LEU A 92 -0.79 15.32 13.16
CA LEU A 92 0.26 14.33 13.35
C LEU A 92 0.44 13.47 12.10
N ARG A 93 -0.66 13.05 11.46
CA ARG A 93 -0.60 12.26 10.23
C ARG A 93 0.07 13.03 9.09
N ARG A 94 -0.29 14.29 8.88
CA ARG A 94 0.33 15.13 7.84
C ARG A 94 1.84 15.32 8.07
N ARG A 95 2.25 15.60 9.32
CA ARG A 95 3.68 15.70 9.69
C ARG A 95 4.43 14.38 9.53
N ALA A 96 3.82 13.29 9.96
CA ALA A 96 4.45 11.97 9.87
C ALA A 96 4.75 11.58 8.42
N LEU A 97 3.86 11.91 7.47
CA LEU A 97 4.10 11.66 6.05
C LEU A 97 5.39 12.33 5.54
N THR A 98 5.63 13.59 5.90
CA THR A 98 6.82 14.33 5.45
C THR A 98 8.09 13.98 6.21
N GLU A 99 7.96 13.40 7.40
CA GLU A 99 9.11 12.93 8.20
C GLU A 99 9.49 11.47 7.92
N THR A 100 8.71 10.76 7.11
CA THR A 100 8.89 9.33 6.85
C THR A 100 10.06 9.08 5.91
N ASP A 101 10.99 8.21 6.34
CA ASP A 101 12.06 7.73 5.46
C ASP A 101 11.56 6.63 4.52
N TYR A 102 10.72 5.72 5.03
CA TYR A 102 10.11 4.63 4.26
C TYR A 102 8.60 4.54 4.52
N PHE A 103 7.81 4.78 3.48
CA PHE A 103 6.36 4.62 3.52
C PHE A 103 5.95 3.30 2.89
N LEU A 104 5.27 2.45 3.67
CA LEU A 104 4.79 1.17 3.21
C LEU A 104 3.31 1.22 2.90
N ALA A 105 2.93 0.77 1.71
CA ALA A 105 1.54 0.76 1.30
C ALA A 105 1.23 -0.37 0.32
N SER A 106 -0.02 -0.40 -0.11
CA SER A 106 -0.47 -1.19 -1.25
C SER A 106 -1.33 -0.31 -2.15
N VAL A 107 -1.47 -0.73 -3.40
CA VAL A 107 -2.27 -0.05 -4.42
C VAL A 107 -3.58 -0.78 -4.67
N ASN A 108 -4.51 -0.11 -5.34
CA ASN A 108 -5.80 -0.69 -5.72
C ASN A 108 -5.67 -1.53 -7.00
N ALA A 109 -4.83 -1.12 -7.95
CA ALA A 109 -4.52 -1.86 -9.16
C ALA A 109 -3.14 -1.50 -9.70
N ILE A 110 -2.60 -2.36 -10.55
CA ILE A 110 -1.40 -2.16 -11.36
C ILE A 110 -1.79 -2.49 -12.80
N THR A 111 -1.65 -1.56 -13.74
CA THR A 111 -1.95 -1.87 -15.14
C THR A 111 -0.81 -2.67 -15.77
N GLU A 112 -1.09 -3.47 -16.81
CA GLU A 112 -0.05 -4.22 -17.54
C GLU A 112 1.02 -3.30 -18.15
N ASP A 113 0.64 -2.05 -18.45
CA ASP A 113 1.54 -1.02 -18.92
C ASP A 113 2.23 -0.23 -17.78
N GLY A 114 2.21 -0.75 -16.55
CA GLY A 114 3.08 -0.29 -15.46
C GLY A 114 2.61 0.96 -14.72
N LYS A 115 1.29 1.25 -14.69
CA LYS A 115 0.73 2.36 -13.88
C LYS A 115 0.20 1.84 -12.56
N LEU A 116 0.55 2.54 -11.48
CA LEU A 116 0.03 2.28 -10.14
C LEU A 116 -1.25 3.10 -9.92
N VAL A 117 -2.36 2.43 -9.59
CA VAL A 117 -3.64 3.09 -9.32
C VAL A 117 -3.95 2.99 -7.83
N ALA A 118 -4.02 4.14 -7.15
CA ALA A 118 -4.33 4.24 -5.74
C ALA A 118 -5.47 5.23 -5.50
N VAL A 119 -6.54 4.76 -4.86
CA VAL A 119 -7.70 5.57 -4.46
C VAL A 119 -7.87 5.46 -2.94
N ASP A 120 -8.03 6.61 -2.29
CA ASP A 120 -8.17 6.74 -0.83
C ASP A 120 -9.30 7.71 -0.49
N PHE A 121 -10.18 7.31 0.43
CA PHE A 121 -11.26 8.14 0.95
C PHE A 121 -10.76 9.40 1.66
N SER A 122 -9.77 9.25 2.54
CA SER A 122 -9.21 10.36 3.33
C SER A 122 -8.07 11.10 2.62
N GLY A 123 -7.61 10.58 1.47
CA GLY A 123 -6.40 11.02 0.77
C GLY A 123 -5.09 10.71 1.52
N SER A 124 -5.14 10.21 2.75
CA SER A 124 -3.98 10.14 3.63
C SER A 124 -2.92 9.12 3.22
N ARG A 125 -3.26 8.04 2.50
CA ARG A 125 -2.26 7.17 1.87
C ARG A 125 -1.71 7.77 0.59
N VAL A 126 -2.56 8.40 -0.21
CA VAL A 126 -2.16 8.97 -1.51
C VAL A 126 -1.17 10.10 -1.32
N GLY A 127 -1.31 10.96 -0.30
CA GLY A 127 -0.35 12.05 -0.06
C GLY A 127 1.10 11.60 0.17
N ALA A 128 1.31 10.36 0.59
CA ALA A 128 2.64 9.79 0.78
C ALA A 128 3.33 9.40 -0.53
N LEU A 129 2.55 8.89 -1.49
CA LEU A 129 3.05 8.16 -2.66
C LEU A 129 3.79 9.06 -3.68
N PRO A 130 3.25 10.22 -4.10
CA PRO A 130 3.85 11.00 -5.17
C PRO A 130 4.95 11.94 -4.68
N PHE A 131 5.04 12.22 -3.37
CA PHE A 131 5.93 13.29 -2.89
C PHE A 131 6.44 13.12 -1.45
N ALA A 132 5.56 12.91 -0.48
CA ALA A 132 5.94 13.21 0.91
C ALA A 132 6.97 12.26 1.52
N ALA A 133 6.93 10.97 1.18
CA ALA A 133 7.87 9.99 1.71
C ALA A 133 9.16 9.95 0.89
N LYS A 134 10.32 9.84 1.54
CA LYS A 134 11.61 9.73 0.83
C LYS A 134 11.71 8.47 -0.02
N ASN A 135 11.20 7.35 0.51
CA ASN A 135 11.13 6.07 -0.18
C ASN A 135 9.72 5.49 -0.01
N VAL A 136 9.20 4.91 -1.08
CA VAL A 136 7.89 4.26 -1.09
C VAL A 136 8.08 2.78 -1.42
N LEU A 137 7.58 1.91 -0.54
CA LEU A 137 7.58 0.47 -0.74
C LEU A 137 6.15 -0.03 -0.90
N ILE A 138 5.80 -0.40 -2.13
CA ILE A 138 4.48 -0.95 -2.46
C ILE A 138 4.52 -2.47 -2.41
N VAL A 139 3.69 -3.05 -1.55
CA VAL A 139 3.47 -4.50 -1.48
C VAL A 139 2.13 -4.80 -2.15
N ALA A 140 2.14 -5.56 -3.23
CA ALA A 140 0.94 -5.90 -3.99
C ALA A 140 0.95 -7.38 -4.39
N GLY A 141 -0.22 -8.01 -4.37
CA GLY A 141 -0.40 -9.33 -4.97
C GLY A 141 -0.58 -9.21 -6.48
N ALA A 142 -0.19 -10.26 -7.22
CA ALA A 142 -0.36 -10.33 -8.68
C ALA A 142 -1.83 -10.23 -9.13
N ASN A 143 -2.78 -10.58 -8.26
CA ASN A 143 -4.22 -10.40 -8.47
C ASN A 143 -4.67 -8.92 -8.60
N LYS A 144 -3.76 -7.97 -8.39
CA LYS A 144 -4.01 -6.54 -8.61
C LYS A 144 -3.60 -6.07 -10.00
N ILE A 145 -2.99 -6.94 -10.81
CA ILE A 145 -2.65 -6.63 -12.20
C ILE A 145 -3.94 -6.67 -13.03
N VAL A 146 -4.14 -5.64 -13.83
CA VAL A 146 -5.29 -5.45 -14.73
C VAL A 146 -4.79 -4.98 -16.10
N ALA A 147 -5.60 -5.16 -17.15
CA ALA A 147 -5.21 -4.81 -18.51
C ALA A 147 -4.83 -3.32 -18.64
N ASP A 148 -5.68 -2.43 -18.13
CA ASP A 148 -5.56 -0.99 -18.33
C ASP A 148 -6.24 -0.16 -17.22
N LEU A 149 -6.30 1.16 -17.41
CA LEU A 149 -6.92 2.09 -16.48
C LEU A 149 -8.44 1.91 -16.38
N GLU A 150 -9.12 1.53 -17.48
CA GLU A 150 -10.56 1.29 -17.47
C GLU A 150 -10.88 0.11 -16.56
N GLU A 151 -10.15 -0.99 -16.70
CA GLU A 151 -10.28 -2.16 -15.82
C GLU A 151 -9.85 -1.84 -14.38
N ALA A 152 -8.83 -1.00 -14.18
CA ALA A 152 -8.44 -0.54 -12.84
C ALA A 152 -9.58 0.20 -12.13
N PHE A 153 -10.26 1.11 -12.83
CA PHE A 153 -11.42 1.82 -12.28
C PHE A 153 -12.62 0.90 -12.08
N ALA A 154 -12.88 -0.02 -13.01
CA ALA A 154 -13.92 -1.03 -12.87
C ALA A 154 -13.68 -1.93 -11.64
N ARG A 155 -12.44 -2.36 -11.40
CA ARG A 155 -12.03 -3.10 -10.19
C ARG A 155 -12.31 -2.28 -8.93
N ILE A 156 -11.97 -0.99 -8.91
CA ILE A 156 -12.23 -0.12 -7.77
C ILE A 156 -13.73 -0.03 -7.48
N GLN A 157 -14.54 0.25 -8.49
CA GLN A 157 -15.97 0.44 -8.35
C GLN A 157 -16.71 -0.85 -7.98
N ASN A 158 -16.40 -1.97 -8.64
CA ASN A 158 -17.19 -3.19 -8.53
C ASN A 158 -16.72 -4.13 -7.42
N TYR A 159 -15.44 -4.09 -7.07
CA TYR A 159 -14.86 -5.01 -6.08
C TYR A 159 -14.56 -4.31 -4.76
N LEU A 160 -13.90 -3.15 -4.80
CA LEU A 160 -13.43 -2.50 -3.57
C LEU A 160 -14.50 -1.67 -2.86
N TRP A 161 -15.40 -1.02 -3.60
CA TRP A 161 -16.49 -0.25 -2.98
C TRP A 161 -17.58 -1.14 -2.38
N TYR A 162 -17.84 -2.31 -2.98
CA TYR A 162 -18.85 -3.24 -2.48
C TYR A 162 -18.35 -4.16 -1.35
N GLU A 163 -17.06 -4.51 -1.30
CA GLU A 163 -16.49 -5.31 -0.20
C GLU A 163 -16.46 -4.56 1.15
N LYS A 164 -16.66 -3.24 1.16
CA LYS A 164 -16.80 -2.46 2.41
C LYS A 164 -18.12 -1.68 2.42
N ARG A 165 -19.13 -2.29 3.06
CA ARG A 165 -20.33 -1.62 3.60
C ARG A 165 -19.97 -0.31 4.31
N PHE A 166 -20.00 0.81 3.61
CA PHE A 166 -20.03 2.16 4.20
C PHE A 166 -20.73 3.14 3.26
N TRP A 167 -22.00 2.86 3.00
CA TRP A 167 -23.01 3.92 2.96
C TRP A 167 -23.99 3.67 4.11
N GLN A 168 -23.53 3.84 5.35
CA GLN A 168 -24.42 4.50 6.29
C GLN A 168 -24.39 5.97 5.89
N VAL A 169 -25.21 6.30 4.89
CA VAL A 169 -25.75 7.66 4.82
C VAL A 169 -26.47 7.80 6.16
N GLY A 170 -25.91 8.60 7.06
CA GLY A 170 -26.67 9.02 8.22
C GLY A 170 -27.95 9.64 7.68
N ASN A 171 -29.10 9.08 8.07
CA ASN A 171 -30.33 9.82 8.00
C ASN A 171 -30.12 11.05 8.90
N TYR A 172 -29.88 12.20 8.27
CA TYR A 172 -30.31 13.48 8.81
C TYR A 172 -31.74 13.71 8.33
#